data_AF-A0A523UHV5-F1
#
_entry.id   AF-A0A523UHV5-F1
#
_cell.length_a   1.000
_cell.length_b   1.000
_cell.length_c   1.000
_cell.angle_alpha   90.00
_cell.angle_beta   90.00
_cell.angle_gamma   90.00
#
_symmetry.space_group_name_H-M   'P 1'
#
loop_
_entity.id
_entity.type
_entity.pdbx_description
1 polymer ?
#
loop_
_entity_poly.entity_id
_entity_poly.type
_entity_poly.pdbx_seq_one_letter_code
_entity_poly.pdbx_strand_id
1 'polypeptide(L)' 'QIFKIMELDDAGYIVTDEMMSTSAPGVFAAGDIRRNSARQIAAAVGDGATAALSAFRYLQEMS' A
#
# COMPACT_ATOMS: atom_id res chain seq x y z
N GLN A 1 2.73 14.56 18.98
CA GLN A 1 3.02 13.24 18.38
C GLN A 1 1.97 13.03 17.30
N ILE A 2 2.32 13.19 16.02
CA ILE A 2 1.39 12.88 14.92
C ILE A 2 1.25 11.35 14.92
N PHE A 3 0.02 10.84 15.00
CA PHE A 3 -0.24 9.40 15.10
C PHE A 3 0.35 8.68 13.88
N LYS A 4 1.37 7.84 14.11
CA LYS A 4 1.97 7.01 13.05
C LYS A 4 1.15 5.72 12.94
N ILE A 5 0.20 5.72 12.00
CA ILE A 5 -0.75 4.61 11.77
C ILE A 5 -0.07 3.44 11.05
N MET A 6 0.93 3.71 10.22
CA MET A 6 1.69 2.72 9.45
C MET A 6 3.17 3.13 9.34
N GLU A 7 4.00 2.18 8.92
CA GLU A 7 5.40 2.40 8.63
C GLU A 7 5.60 3.28 7.40
N LEU A 8 6.48 4.26 7.57
CA LEU A 8 6.99 5.13 6.51
C LEU A 8 8.51 5.00 6.48
N ASP A 9 9.11 5.16 5.30
CA ASP A 9 10.55 5.33 5.17
C ASP A 9 11.02 6.72 5.64
N ASP A 10 12.32 6.97 5.59
CA ASP A 10 12.93 8.22 6.05
C ASP A 10 12.50 9.44 5.22
N ALA A 11 11.99 9.23 4.01
CA ALA A 11 11.46 10.27 3.13
C ALA A 11 9.94 10.46 3.27
N GLY A 12 9.28 9.67 4.14
CA GLY A 12 7.86 9.77 4.42
C GLY A 12 6.96 8.98 3.47
N TYR A 13 7.53 8.10 2.64
CA TYR A 13 6.74 7.22 1.77
C TYR A 13 6.30 5.96 2.50
N ILE A 14 5.12 5.46 2.15
CA ILE A 14 4.53 4.27 2.78
C ILE A 14 5.34 3.03 2.40
N VAL A 15 5.75 2.27 3.40
CA VAL A 15 6.38 0.96 3.19
C VAL A 15 5.27 -0.06 2.91
N THR A 16 5.38 -0.75 1.77
CA THR A 16 4.49 -1.87 1.43
C THR A 16 5.27 -3.13 1.05
N ASP A 17 4.59 -4.26 1.11
CA ASP A 17 5.03 -5.52 0.48
C ASP A 17 4.60 -5.58 -1.01
N GLU A 18 4.82 -6.75 -1.65
CA GLU A 18 4.46 -7.02 -3.05
C GLU A 18 2.93 -7.04 -3.29
N MET A 19 2.14 -7.27 -2.23
CA MET A 19 0.68 -7.28 -2.27
C MET A 19 0.08 -5.90 -1.96
N MET A 20 0.93 -4.87 -1.87
CA MET A 20 0.57 -3.48 -1.52
C MET A 20 0.04 -3.32 -0.09
N SER A 21 0.28 -4.31 0.78
CA SER A 21 -0.10 -4.28 2.19
C SER A 21 0.84 -3.33 2.94
N THR A 22 0.27 -2.51 3.83
CA THR A 22 1.07 -1.69 4.76
C THR A 22 1.31 -2.45 6.07
N SER A 23 2.09 -1.87 6.98
CA SER A 23 2.22 -2.41 8.35
C SER A 23 0.93 -2.32 9.17
N ALA A 24 -0.08 -1.57 8.70
CA ALA A 24 -1.40 -1.46 9.33
C ALA A 24 -2.36 -2.47 8.71
N PRO A 25 -2.88 -3.45 9.47
CA PRO A 25 -3.80 -4.46 8.95
C PRO A 25 -5.04 -3.85 8.28
N GLY A 26 -5.38 -4.36 7.10
CA GLY A 26 -6.51 -3.88 6.31
C GLY A 26 -6.27 -2.55 5.58
N VAL A 27 -5.07 -1.96 5.69
CA VAL A 27 -4.69 -0.74 4.97
C VAL A 27 -3.67 -1.08 3.89
N PHE A 28 -3.94 -0.59 2.67
CA PHE A 28 -3.15 -0.83 1.46
C PHE A 28 -2.76 0.50 0.83
N ALA A 29 -1.63 0.54 0.12
CA ALA A 29 -1.15 1.77 -0.55
C ALA A 29 -0.66 1.49 -1.97
N ALA A 30 -1.03 2.36 -2.92
CA ALA A 30 -0.73 2.21 -4.34
C ALA A 30 -0.25 3.53 -4.96
N GLY A 31 0.48 3.43 -6.07
CA GLY A 31 1.13 4.55 -6.75
C GLY A 31 2.25 5.24 -5.95
N ASP A 32 2.44 6.53 -6.25
CA ASP A 32 3.63 7.31 -5.86
C ASP A 32 3.78 7.60 -4.38
N ILE A 33 2.78 7.25 -3.58
CA ILE A 33 2.85 7.38 -2.12
C ILE A 33 3.68 6.24 -1.48
N ARG A 34 3.97 5.17 -2.22
CA ARG A 34 4.79 4.04 -1.76
C ARG A 34 6.29 4.32 -1.91
N ARG A 35 7.08 3.76 -0.99
CA ARG A 35 8.53 3.60 -1.11
C ARG A 35 8.91 2.86 -2.39
N ASN A 36 9.88 3.37 -3.15
CA ASN A 36 10.35 2.78 -4.41
C ASN A 36 9.29 2.73 -5.54
N SER A 37 8.27 3.60 -5.53
CA SER A 37 7.42 3.77 -6.71
C SER A 37 8.27 4.14 -7.94
N ALA A 38 7.96 3.52 -9.08
CA ALA A 38 8.55 3.89 -10.37
C ALA A 38 8.13 5.27 -10.87
N ARG A 39 7.09 5.88 -10.26
CA ARG A 39 6.52 7.18 -10.65
C ARG A 39 6.07 7.23 -12.10
N GLN A 40 5.49 6.11 -12.56
CA GLN A 40 4.95 5.95 -13.91
C GLN A 40 3.49 5.55 -13.82
N ILE A 41 2.67 6.08 -14.75
CA ILE A 41 1.23 5.82 -14.80
C ILE A 41 0.92 4.32 -14.83
N ALA A 42 1.57 3.57 -15.73
CA ALA A 42 1.33 2.14 -15.87
C ALA A 42 1.68 1.34 -14.60
N ALA A 43 2.77 1.71 -13.92
CA ALA A 43 3.15 1.09 -12.65
C ALA A 43 2.11 1.38 -11.56
N ALA A 44 1.73 2.66 -11.40
CA ALA A 44 0.74 3.06 -10.40
C ALA A 44 -0.63 2.39 -10.63
N VAL A 45 -1.04 2.18 -11.89
CA VAL A 45 -2.25 1.43 -12.23
C VAL A 45 -2.12 -0.05 -11.84
N GLY A 46 -0.97 -0.68 -12.13
CA GLY A 46 -0.69 -2.06 -11.72
C GLY A 46 -0.74 -2.24 -10.20
N ASP A 47 -0.14 -1.31 -9.47
CA ASP A 47 -0.18 -1.31 -8.00
C ASP A 47 -1.62 -1.14 -7.48
N GLY A 48 -2.41 -0.26 -8.10
CA GLY A 48 -3.81 -0.05 -7.74
C GLY A 48 -4.64 -1.32 -7.93
N ALA A 49 -4.41 -2.05 -9.01
CA ALA A 49 -5.07 -3.34 -9.24
C ALA A 49 -4.69 -4.38 -8.18
N THR A 50 -3.40 -4.48 -7.85
CA THR A 50 -2.92 -5.39 -6.79
C THR A 50 -3.50 -5.00 -5.42
N ALA A 51 -3.43 -3.74 -5.03
CA ALA A 51 -3.98 -3.25 -3.75
C ALA A 51 -5.48 -3.51 -3.62
N ALA A 52 -6.26 -3.27 -4.69
CA ALA A 52 -7.69 -3.53 -4.69
C ALA A 52 -8.00 -5.03 -4.51
N LEU A 53 -7.28 -5.91 -5.19
CA LEU A 53 -7.47 -7.36 -5.06
C LEU A 53 -7.03 -7.86 -3.68
N SER A 54 -5.94 -7.34 -3.12
CA SER A 54 -5.49 -7.67 -1.76
C SER A 54 -6.50 -7.21 -0.71
N ALA A 55 -7.03 -6.00 -0.84
CA ALA A 55 -8.08 -5.48 0.04
C ALA A 55 -9.36 -6.33 -0.04
N PHE A 56 -9.76 -6.74 -1.25
CA PHE A 56 -10.89 -7.64 -1.43
C PHE A 56 -10.68 -8.98 -0.72
N ARG A 57 -9.50 -9.61 -0.88
CA ARG A 57 -9.16 -10.87 -0.21
C ARG A 57 -9.17 -10.72 1.31
N TYR A 58 -8.58 -9.65 1.84
CA TYR A 58 -8.58 -9.35 3.26
C TYR A 58 -10.00 -9.30 3.84
N LEU A 59 -10.94 -8.64 3.14
CA LEU A 59 -12.34 -8.58 3.57
C LEU A 59 -13.05 -9.94 3.51
N GLN A 60 -12.72 -10.79 2.54
CA GLN A 60 -13.28 -12.15 2.44
C GLN A 60 -12.77 -13.07 3.56
N GLU A 61 -11.54 -12.89 4.03
CA GLU A 61 -10.99 -13.67 5.15
C GLU A 61 -11.57 -13.25 6.52
N MET A 62 -12.25 -12.10 6.58
CA MET A 62 -12.90 -11.59 7.79
C MET A 62 -14.37 -12.03 7.95
N SER A 63 -14.96 -12.65 6.92
CA SER A 63 -16.32 -13.20 6.96
C SER A 63 -16.33 -14.67 7.36
#